data_AF-A0A520WX68-F1
#
_entry.id   AF-A0A520WX68-F1
#
_cell.length_a   1.000
_cell.length_b   1.000
_cell.length_c   1.000
_cell.angle_alpha   90.00
_cell.angle_beta   90.00
_cell.angle_gamma   90.00
#
_symmetry.space_group_name_H-M   'P 1'
#
loop_
_entity.id
_entity.type
_entity.pdbx_description
1 polymer ?
#
loop_
_entity_poly.entity_id
_entity_poly.type
_entity_poly.pdbx_seq_one_letter_code
_entity_poly.pdbx_strand_id
1 'polypeptide(L)'
;ATLTAAEALEQNVIEFIASDRAGLLELLNGYEVEIAGETRSLSTDNASVEVFEPDWRIRLLTVISNPEIVLLLGLIGLYGLMYEGWNPGAIVPGVVGAICLLLAAYALQVIPVNYAGLALIIVGVALMVAEAYAPSFGALGLGGITAFIFGAIIMFDSGVPGFGISYVFVAALGVAFAVVLIWLIGYLLRLRRRGAVSGRESIVGATAVAVEDFATTGKVWLEGEAWHARSAQPVSKDEELIVTRLDGLTLDVERAEPSDTTTRD
;
A
#
# COMPACT_ATOMS: atom_id res chain seq x y z
N ALA A 1 36.40 6.75 -0.57
CA ALA A 1 36.49 7.39 0.76
C ALA A 1 35.96 8.80 0.62
N THR A 2 35.18 9.27 1.59
CA THR A 2 34.65 10.63 1.62
C THR A 2 35.66 11.52 2.36
N LEU A 3 36.13 12.61 1.75
CA LEU A 3 37.08 13.55 2.35
C LEU A 3 36.37 14.82 2.77
N THR A 4 36.76 15.41 3.90
CA THR A 4 36.37 16.78 4.25
C THR A 4 37.09 17.79 3.35
N ALA A 5 36.57 19.02 3.25
CA ALA A 5 37.20 20.06 2.41
C ALA A 5 38.67 20.31 2.80
N ALA A 6 38.98 20.30 4.10
CA ALA A 6 40.35 20.47 4.59
C ALA A 6 41.27 19.31 4.21
N GLU A 7 40.80 18.06 4.38
CA GLU A 7 41.56 16.87 3.97
C GLU A 7 41.75 16.79 2.45
N ALA A 8 40.76 17.25 1.68
CA ALA A 8 40.85 17.31 0.22
C ALA A 8 41.90 18.32 -0.25
N LEU A 9 42.03 19.46 0.45
CA LEU A 9 43.08 20.45 0.17
C LEU A 9 44.46 19.88 0.52
N GLU A 10 44.62 19.23 1.67
CA GLU A 10 45.88 18.62 2.11
C GLU A 10 46.34 17.49 1.16
N GLN A 11 45.38 16.75 0.60
CA GLN A 11 45.64 15.69 -0.38
C GLN A 11 45.74 16.20 -1.83
N ASN A 12 45.70 17.52 -2.06
CA ASN A 12 45.73 18.15 -3.39
C ASN A 12 44.64 17.63 -4.35
N VAL A 13 43.46 17.32 -3.81
CA VAL A 13 42.26 16.96 -4.59
C VAL A 13 41.51 18.23 -5.03
N ILE A 14 41.66 19.31 -4.28
CA ILE A 14 41.14 20.65 -4.57
C ILE A 14 42.23 21.69 -4.33
N GLU A 15 42.11 22.85 -4.97
CA GLU A 15 43.11 23.93 -4.90
C GLU A 15 42.80 24.94 -3.80
N PHE A 16 41.51 25.20 -3.55
CA PHE A 16 41.06 26.29 -2.68
C PHE A 16 39.82 25.92 -1.88
N ILE A 17 39.69 26.55 -0.71
CA ILE A 17 38.46 26.54 0.08
C ILE A 17 38.01 28.00 0.21
N ALA A 18 36.83 28.31 -0.34
CA ALA A 18 36.23 29.64 -0.26
C ALA A 18 34.91 29.57 0.51
N SER A 19 34.65 30.59 1.34
CA SER A 19 33.40 30.66 2.12
C SER A 19 32.20 31.13 1.30
N ASP A 20 32.44 31.88 0.23
CA ASP A 20 31.42 32.36 -0.69
C ASP A 20 31.99 32.57 -2.10
N ARG A 21 31.11 32.95 -3.03
CA ARG A 21 31.47 33.17 -4.43
C ARG A 21 32.44 34.34 -4.63
N ALA A 22 32.35 35.39 -3.80
CA ALA A 22 33.21 36.56 -3.93
C ALA A 22 34.65 36.20 -3.52
N GLY A 23 34.82 35.55 -2.37
CA GLY A 23 36.11 35.05 -1.91
C GLY A 23 36.72 34.01 -2.85
N LEU A 24 35.90 33.18 -3.52
CA LEU A 24 36.39 32.28 -4.55
C LEU A 24 36.97 33.03 -5.76
N LEU A 25 36.31 34.10 -6.22
CA LEU A 25 36.79 34.90 -7.35
C LEU A 25 38.09 35.64 -7.01
N GLU A 26 38.25 36.11 -5.77
CA GLU A 26 39.51 36.71 -5.30
C GLU A 26 40.65 35.69 -5.28
N LEU A 27 40.40 34.47 -4.78
CA LEU A 27 41.40 33.40 -4.74
C LEU A 27 41.79 32.89 -6.14
N LEU A 28 40.87 32.89 -7.10
CA LEU A 28 41.11 32.49 -8.48
C LEU A 28 41.85 33.56 -9.30
N ASN A 29 41.93 34.80 -8.82
CA ASN A 29 42.56 35.86 -9.59
C ASN A 29 44.07 35.61 -9.70
N GLY A 30 44.59 35.55 -10.91
CA GLY A 30 45.97 35.21 -11.20
C GLY A 30 46.27 33.70 -11.17
N TYR A 31 45.29 32.85 -10.85
CA TYR A 31 45.49 31.41 -10.82
C TYR A 31 45.71 30.85 -12.23
N GLU A 32 46.72 30.01 -12.40
CA GLU A 32 47.07 29.42 -13.69
C GLU A 32 46.31 28.10 -13.90
N VAL A 33 45.58 28.00 -15.00
CA VAL A 33 44.86 26.79 -15.40
C VAL A 33 45.33 26.32 -16.77
N GLU A 34 45.42 25.00 -16.94
CA GLU A 34 45.73 24.41 -18.24
C GLU A 34 44.44 24.21 -19.05
N ILE A 35 44.32 24.93 -20.16
CA ILE A 35 43.17 24.82 -21.07
C ILE A 35 43.71 24.39 -22.42
N ALA A 36 43.30 23.21 -22.89
CA ALA A 36 43.71 22.64 -24.17
C ALA A 36 45.25 22.55 -24.35
N GLY A 37 46.00 22.31 -23.26
CA GLY A 37 47.46 22.20 -23.27
C GLY A 37 48.20 23.53 -23.17
N GLU A 38 47.50 24.66 -23.02
CA GLU A 38 48.09 25.98 -22.75
C GLU A 38 47.80 26.42 -21.32
N THR A 39 48.84 26.81 -20.59
CA THR A 39 48.69 27.46 -19.30
C THR A 39 48.19 28.89 -19.50
N ARG A 40 47.01 29.21 -18.97
CA ARG A 40 46.42 30.54 -18.98
C ARG A 40 46.14 31.00 -17.55
N SER A 41 46.55 32.22 -17.23
CA SER A 41 46.21 32.86 -15.97
C SER A 41 44.77 33.38 -16.02
N LEU A 42 43.99 33.10 -14.99
CA LEU A 42 42.63 33.57 -14.84
C LEU A 42 42.63 35.02 -14.36
N SER A 43 41.97 35.91 -15.10
CA SER A 43 41.70 37.27 -14.65
C SER A 43 40.23 37.36 -14.24
N THR A 44 39.99 37.35 -12.93
CA THR A 44 38.63 37.43 -12.35
C THR A 44 38.27 38.85 -11.91
N ASP A 45 39.23 39.78 -11.95
CA ASP A 45 39.00 41.21 -11.70
C ASP A 45 37.92 41.77 -12.66
N ASN A 46 36.79 42.19 -12.11
CA ASN A 46 35.59 42.64 -12.83
C ASN A 46 34.91 41.58 -13.71
N ALA A 47 35.06 40.28 -13.42
CA ALA A 47 34.34 39.24 -14.15
C ALA A 47 32.81 39.41 -14.01
N SER A 48 32.10 39.39 -15.14
CA SER A 48 30.63 39.40 -15.13
C SER A 48 30.10 38.05 -14.69
N VAL A 49 29.45 38.05 -13.54
CA VAL A 49 28.80 36.87 -12.96
C VAL A 49 27.43 36.68 -13.62
N GLU A 50 27.33 35.72 -14.54
CA GLU A 50 26.03 35.22 -15.00
C GLU A 50 25.57 34.04 -14.12
N VAL A 51 24.30 34.05 -13.74
CA VAL A 51 23.67 32.99 -12.96
C VAL A 51 22.72 32.24 -13.89
N PHE A 52 23.01 30.95 -14.12
CA PHE A 52 22.12 30.07 -14.85
C PHE A 52 21.20 29.36 -13.86
N GLU A 53 19.97 29.85 -13.73
CA GLU A 53 18.97 29.15 -12.93
C GLU A 53 18.45 27.90 -13.66
N PRO A 54 18.17 26.81 -12.94
CA PRO A 54 17.53 25.65 -13.54
C PRO A 54 16.12 26.02 -14.02
N ASP A 55 15.88 25.85 -15.32
CA ASP A 55 14.56 26.01 -15.93
C ASP A 55 13.56 24.95 -15.41
N TRP A 56 12.25 25.15 -15.61
CA TRP A 56 11.18 24.28 -15.11
C TRP A 56 11.38 22.81 -15.50
N ARG A 57 11.88 22.57 -16.71
CA ARG A 57 12.23 21.24 -17.21
C ARG A 57 13.29 20.60 -16.33
N ILE A 58 14.38 21.32 -16.07
CA ILE A 58 15.50 20.79 -15.26
C ILE A 58 15.01 20.51 -13.84
N ARG A 59 14.21 21.41 -13.25
CA ARG A 59 13.60 21.19 -11.93
C ARG A 59 12.74 19.92 -11.89
N LEU A 60 11.86 19.73 -12.89
CA LEU A 60 11.04 18.53 -12.98
C LEU A 60 11.91 17.28 -13.11
N LEU A 61 12.92 17.32 -13.98
CA LEU A 61 13.86 16.22 -14.18
C LEU A 61 14.61 15.88 -12.88
N THR A 62 15.10 16.87 -12.14
CA THR A 62 15.76 16.67 -10.85
C THR A 62 14.83 16.02 -9.82
N VAL A 63 13.55 16.39 -9.80
CA VAL A 63 12.55 15.80 -8.90
C VAL A 63 12.28 14.35 -9.27
N ILE A 64 11.99 14.05 -10.54
CA ILE A 64 11.68 12.66 -10.95
C ILE A 64 12.90 11.75 -10.90
N SER A 65 14.12 12.29 -10.99
CA SER A 65 15.36 11.53 -10.82
C SER A 65 15.70 11.18 -9.37
N ASN A 66 14.87 11.58 -8.39
CA ASN A 66 15.01 11.11 -7.02
C ASN A 66 14.52 9.65 -6.90
N PRO A 67 15.36 8.69 -6.43
CA PRO A 67 14.99 7.28 -6.28
C PRO A 67 13.67 7.02 -5.55
N GLU A 68 13.37 7.81 -4.52
CA GLU A 68 12.14 7.68 -3.73
C GLU A 68 10.91 8.05 -4.57
N ILE A 69 11.02 9.11 -5.37
CA ILE A 69 9.95 9.57 -6.27
C ILE A 69 9.75 8.56 -7.40
N VAL A 70 10.83 8.00 -7.96
CA VAL A 70 10.74 6.91 -8.94
C VAL A 70 9.98 5.72 -8.37
N LEU A 71 10.30 5.31 -7.13
CA LEU A 71 9.63 4.20 -6.47
C LEU A 71 8.13 4.48 -6.25
N LEU A 72 7.77 5.69 -5.81
CA LEU A 72 6.38 6.11 -5.63
C LEU A 72 5.62 6.16 -6.96
N LEU A 73 6.21 6.72 -8.02
CA LEU A 73 5.64 6.75 -9.36
C LEU A 73 5.41 5.33 -9.89
N GLY A 74 6.37 4.43 -9.70
CA GLY A 74 6.23 3.02 -10.07
C GLY A 74 5.08 2.34 -9.33
N LEU A 75 4.96 2.57 -8.03
CA LEU A 75 3.92 2.01 -7.18
C LEU A 75 2.52 2.52 -7.54
N ILE A 76 2.36 3.84 -7.65
CA ILE A 76 1.11 4.50 -8.09
C ILE A 76 0.76 4.02 -9.50
N GLY A 77 1.75 3.92 -10.36
CA GLY A 77 1.63 3.43 -11.72
C GLY A 77 1.03 2.03 -11.80
N LEU A 78 1.64 1.10 -11.06
CA LEU A 78 1.22 -0.30 -11.02
C LEU A 78 -0.18 -0.44 -10.38
N TYR A 79 -0.45 0.23 -9.26
CA TYR A 79 -1.79 0.21 -8.64
C TYR A 79 -2.87 0.89 -9.48
N GLY A 80 -2.55 1.94 -10.24
CA GLY A 80 -3.49 2.60 -11.14
C GLY A 80 -3.98 1.67 -12.25
N LEU A 81 -3.05 0.96 -12.90
CA LEU A 81 -3.39 -0.08 -13.88
C LEU A 81 -4.18 -1.23 -13.25
N MET A 82 -3.81 -1.66 -12.04
CA MET A 82 -4.55 -2.69 -11.32
C MET A 82 -5.99 -2.28 -11.05
N TYR A 83 -6.20 -1.04 -10.61
CA TYR A 83 -7.52 -0.52 -10.28
C TYR A 83 -8.42 -0.40 -11.51
N GLU A 84 -7.87 0.01 -12.66
CA GLU A 84 -8.58 -0.04 -13.95
C GLU A 84 -9.01 -1.47 -14.29
N GLY A 85 -8.13 -2.46 -14.07
CA GLY A 85 -8.44 -3.88 -14.27
C GLY A 85 -9.56 -4.41 -13.36
N TRP A 86 -9.71 -3.88 -12.15
CA TRP A 86 -10.78 -4.23 -11.21
C TRP A 86 -12.12 -3.58 -11.51
N ASN A 87 -12.10 -2.34 -11.98
CA ASN A 87 -13.30 -1.54 -12.21
C ASN A 87 -13.42 -1.23 -13.70
N PRO A 88 -13.88 -2.20 -14.52
CA PRO A 88 -14.03 -1.99 -15.95
C PRO A 88 -14.92 -0.75 -16.21
N GLY A 89 -14.37 0.23 -16.94
CA GLY A 89 -14.99 1.53 -17.20
C GLY A 89 -14.34 2.72 -16.48
N ALA A 90 -13.47 2.49 -15.48
CA ALA A 90 -12.67 3.53 -14.85
C ALA A 90 -11.39 3.81 -15.65
N ILE A 91 -11.46 4.70 -16.65
CA ILE A 91 -10.33 5.04 -17.53
C ILE A 91 -9.26 5.90 -16.82
N VAL A 92 -9.68 6.77 -15.90
CA VAL A 92 -8.78 7.75 -15.24
C VAL A 92 -7.62 7.08 -14.49
N PRO A 93 -7.84 6.07 -13.63
CA PRO A 93 -6.76 5.39 -12.91
C PRO A 93 -5.76 4.70 -13.84
N GLY A 94 -6.24 4.16 -14.95
CA GLY A 94 -5.43 3.56 -16.00
C GLY A 94 -4.48 4.54 -16.67
N VAL A 95 -5.02 5.67 -17.14
CA VAL A 95 -4.24 6.73 -17.79
C VAL A 95 -3.22 7.33 -16.84
N VAL A 96 -3.63 7.65 -15.61
CA VAL A 96 -2.72 8.16 -14.56
C VAL A 96 -1.63 7.12 -14.26
N GLY A 97 -2.02 5.85 -14.14
CA GLY A 97 -1.10 4.75 -13.89
C GLY A 97 -0.05 4.62 -15.00
N ALA A 98 -0.48 4.63 -16.25
CA ALA A 98 0.39 4.57 -17.42
C ALA A 98 1.37 5.76 -17.47
N ILE A 99 0.91 6.97 -17.22
CA ILE A 99 1.77 8.17 -17.19
C ILE A 99 2.82 8.04 -16.08
N CYS A 100 2.42 7.63 -14.87
CA CYS A 100 3.34 7.43 -13.76
C CYS A 100 4.40 6.37 -14.07
N LEU A 101 4.02 5.25 -14.70
CA LEU A 101 4.97 4.22 -15.13
C LEU A 101 5.93 4.72 -16.21
N LEU A 102 5.46 5.51 -17.18
CA LEU A 102 6.32 6.09 -18.21
C LEU A 102 7.34 7.07 -17.62
N LEU A 103 6.92 7.91 -16.67
CA LEU A 103 7.82 8.82 -15.95
C LEU A 103 8.83 8.07 -15.09
N ALA A 104 8.39 7.01 -14.38
CA ALA A 104 9.29 6.16 -13.62
C ALA A 104 10.30 5.46 -14.54
N ALA A 105 9.86 4.89 -15.66
CA ALA A 105 10.72 4.23 -16.63
C ALA A 105 11.77 5.19 -17.22
N TYR A 106 11.38 6.43 -17.53
CA TYR A 106 12.31 7.45 -17.98
C TYR A 106 13.36 7.77 -16.90
N ALA A 107 12.97 7.93 -15.65
CA ALA A 107 13.90 8.18 -14.56
C ALA A 107 14.85 6.99 -14.31
N LEU A 108 14.34 5.75 -14.39
CA LEU A 108 15.14 4.53 -14.31
C LEU A 108 16.17 4.42 -15.46
N GLN A 109 15.93 5.03 -16.61
CA GLN A 109 16.90 5.09 -17.71
C GLN A 109 18.07 6.04 -17.41
N VAL A 110 17.82 7.10 -16.64
CA VAL A 110 18.83 8.11 -16.28
C VAL A 110 19.67 7.66 -15.08
N ILE A 111 19.09 6.86 -14.17
CA ILE A 111 19.74 6.38 -12.95
C ILE A 111 20.42 5.02 -13.22
N PRO A 112 21.62 4.76 -12.68
CA PRO A 112 22.22 3.43 -12.73
C PRO A 112 21.43 2.46 -11.84
N VAL A 113 20.55 1.66 -12.45
CA VAL A 113 19.63 0.75 -11.72
C VAL A 113 20.01 -0.71 -11.88
N ASN A 114 19.78 -1.49 -10.82
CA ASN A 114 19.92 -2.94 -10.85
C ASN A 114 18.60 -3.61 -11.27
N TYR A 115 18.58 -4.24 -12.44
CA TYR A 115 17.41 -4.93 -12.98
C TYR A 115 16.92 -6.11 -12.12
N ALA A 116 17.80 -6.75 -11.33
CA ALA A 116 17.38 -7.79 -10.40
C ALA A 116 16.51 -7.21 -9.28
N GLY A 117 16.87 -6.03 -8.77
CA GLY A 117 16.08 -5.29 -7.78
C GLY A 117 14.72 -4.87 -8.34
N LEU A 118 14.69 -4.35 -9.58
CA LEU A 118 13.46 -4.02 -10.28
C LEU A 118 12.53 -5.22 -10.46
N ALA A 119 13.08 -6.36 -10.92
CA ALA A 119 12.31 -7.59 -11.06
C ALA A 119 11.72 -8.05 -9.71
N LEU A 120 12.50 -7.95 -8.64
CA LEU A 120 12.06 -8.32 -7.29
C LEU A 120 10.95 -7.39 -6.76
N ILE A 121 10.98 -6.08 -7.08
CA ILE A 121 9.88 -5.15 -6.80
C ILE A 121 8.61 -5.58 -7.52
N ILE A 122 8.69 -5.86 -8.82
CA ILE A 122 7.53 -6.27 -9.63
C ILE A 122 6.92 -7.55 -9.06
N VAL A 123 7.75 -8.55 -8.74
CA VAL A 123 7.31 -9.78 -8.08
C VAL A 123 6.69 -9.48 -6.72
N GLY A 124 7.31 -8.62 -5.92
CA GLY A 124 6.82 -8.23 -4.60
C GLY A 124 5.41 -7.64 -4.66
N VAL A 125 5.19 -6.68 -5.57
CA VAL A 125 3.85 -6.09 -5.77
C VAL A 125 2.88 -7.13 -6.32
N ALA A 126 3.28 -7.97 -7.27
CA ALA A 126 2.43 -9.04 -7.79
C ALA A 126 1.99 -10.03 -6.69
N LEU A 127 2.87 -10.37 -5.74
CA LEU A 127 2.55 -11.22 -4.60
C LEU A 127 1.60 -10.54 -3.61
N MET A 128 1.83 -9.26 -3.29
CA MET A 128 0.90 -8.48 -2.46
C MET A 128 -0.50 -8.43 -3.08
N VAL A 129 -0.55 -8.28 -4.40
CA VAL A 129 -1.80 -8.27 -5.17
C VAL A 129 -2.45 -9.64 -5.16
N ALA A 130 -1.68 -10.72 -5.38
CA ALA A 130 -2.19 -12.08 -5.34
C ALA A 130 -2.83 -12.40 -3.98
N GLU A 131 -2.25 -11.92 -2.88
CA GLU A 131 -2.84 -12.01 -1.53
C GLU A 131 -4.22 -11.35 -1.45
N ALA A 132 -4.43 -10.22 -2.14
CA ALA A 132 -5.71 -9.52 -2.15
C ALA A 132 -6.84 -10.32 -2.83
N TYR A 133 -6.51 -11.13 -3.84
CA TYR A 133 -7.48 -11.99 -4.54
C TYR A 133 -7.67 -13.35 -3.88
N ALA A 134 -6.57 -13.95 -3.42
CA ALA A 134 -6.55 -15.24 -2.77
C ALA A 134 -5.88 -15.09 -1.40
N PRO A 135 -6.64 -14.65 -0.37
CA PRO A 135 -6.10 -14.42 0.97
C PRO A 135 -5.48 -15.73 1.50
N SER A 136 -4.15 -15.79 1.51
CA SER A 136 -3.36 -16.95 1.88
C SER A 136 -2.96 -16.92 3.36
N PHE A 137 -3.77 -16.25 4.18
CA PHE A 137 -3.47 -15.90 5.58
C PHE A 137 -2.26 -14.95 5.74
N GLY A 138 -1.97 -14.13 4.73
CA GLY A 138 -0.91 -13.12 4.77
C GLY A 138 0.46 -13.62 4.33
N ALA A 139 0.61 -14.88 3.88
CA ALA A 139 1.90 -15.42 3.46
C ALA A 139 2.43 -14.75 2.18
N LEU A 140 1.59 -14.63 1.13
CA LEU A 140 1.95 -13.92 -0.10
C LEU A 140 2.13 -12.42 0.18
N GLY A 141 1.30 -11.84 1.06
CA GLY A 141 1.42 -10.45 1.48
C GLY A 141 2.76 -10.13 2.14
N LEU A 142 3.16 -10.92 3.14
CA LEU A 142 4.43 -10.73 3.85
C LEU A 142 5.64 -11.03 2.94
N GLY A 143 5.56 -12.08 2.13
CA GLY A 143 6.57 -12.39 1.12
C GLY A 143 6.71 -11.25 0.10
N GLY A 144 5.60 -10.67 -0.33
CA GLY A 144 5.54 -9.52 -1.22
C GLY A 144 6.20 -8.27 -0.62
N ILE A 145 5.89 -7.93 0.63
CA ILE A 145 6.54 -6.82 1.36
C ILE A 145 8.04 -7.03 1.47
N THR A 146 8.45 -8.25 1.83
CA THR A 146 9.86 -8.58 1.98
C THR A 146 10.59 -8.46 0.63
N ALA A 147 10.04 -9.04 -0.43
CA ALA A 147 10.58 -8.92 -1.78
C ALA A 147 10.66 -7.46 -2.24
N PHE A 148 9.62 -6.66 -2.00
CA PHE A 148 9.61 -5.24 -2.33
C PHE A 148 10.72 -4.46 -1.61
N ILE A 149 10.92 -4.67 -0.31
CA ILE A 149 11.96 -3.99 0.48
C ILE A 149 13.34 -4.34 -0.05
N PHE A 150 13.65 -5.63 -0.20
CA PHE A 150 14.94 -6.06 -0.74
C PHE A 150 15.14 -5.59 -2.18
N GLY A 151 14.09 -5.60 -2.99
CA GLY A 151 14.14 -5.14 -4.38
C GLY A 151 14.44 -3.65 -4.47
N ALA A 152 13.80 -2.82 -3.64
CA ALA A 152 14.06 -1.38 -3.59
C ALA A 152 15.48 -1.05 -3.14
N ILE A 153 16.01 -1.77 -2.15
CA ILE A 153 17.41 -1.61 -1.70
C ILE A 153 18.37 -1.99 -2.83
N ILE A 154 18.22 -3.19 -3.41
CA ILE A 154 19.11 -3.70 -4.46
C ILE A 154 19.05 -2.83 -5.72
N MET A 155 17.86 -2.32 -6.08
CA MET A 155 17.65 -1.55 -7.31
C MET A 155 18.49 -0.26 -7.35
N PHE A 156 18.63 0.42 -6.21
CA PHE A 156 19.30 1.71 -6.10
C PHE A 156 20.69 1.64 -5.41
N ASP A 157 21.16 0.45 -5.05
CA ASP A 157 22.51 0.24 -4.51
C ASP A 157 23.56 0.18 -5.63
N SER A 158 23.78 1.33 -6.28
CA SER A 158 24.69 1.46 -7.43
C SER A 158 26.07 2.02 -7.06
N GLY A 159 26.30 2.35 -5.79
CA GLY A 159 27.55 2.95 -5.31
C GLY A 159 27.83 4.37 -5.82
N VAL A 160 26.91 4.97 -6.57
CA VAL A 160 27.05 6.35 -7.07
C VAL A 160 26.52 7.34 -6.02
N PRO A 161 27.35 8.26 -5.51
CA PRO A 161 26.91 9.29 -4.56
C PRO A 161 25.76 10.11 -5.13
N GLY A 162 24.69 10.28 -4.35
CA GLY A 162 23.51 11.07 -4.74
C GLY A 162 22.37 10.29 -5.40
N PHE A 163 22.56 9.01 -5.77
CA PHE A 163 21.50 8.15 -6.34
C PHE A 163 21.05 7.01 -5.41
N GLY A 164 21.56 6.97 -4.18
CA GLY A 164 21.12 6.00 -3.17
C GLY A 164 19.71 6.28 -2.67
N ILE A 165 19.00 5.22 -2.28
CA ILE A 165 17.69 5.33 -1.63
C ILE A 165 17.85 5.40 -0.11
N SER A 166 17.02 6.20 0.57
CA SER A 166 17.00 6.22 2.03
C SER A 166 16.47 4.91 2.59
N TYR A 167 17.27 4.21 3.40
CA TYR A 167 16.81 3.02 4.12
C TYR A 167 15.64 3.32 5.05
N VAL A 168 15.57 4.52 5.62
CA VAL A 168 14.47 4.96 6.47
C VAL A 168 13.17 5.06 5.68
N PHE A 169 13.24 5.59 4.46
CA PHE A 169 12.08 5.66 3.56
C PHE A 169 11.56 4.27 3.20
N VAL A 170 12.46 3.36 2.78
CA VAL A 170 12.07 1.97 2.44
C VAL A 170 11.49 1.25 3.64
N ALA A 171 12.09 1.40 4.82
CA ALA A 171 11.58 0.80 6.05
C ALA A 171 10.21 1.37 6.44
N ALA A 172 10.02 2.69 6.36
CA ALA A 172 8.74 3.34 6.66
C ALA A 172 7.63 2.84 5.72
N LEU A 173 7.92 2.73 4.43
CA LEU A 173 6.97 2.21 3.44
C LEU A 173 6.64 0.73 3.70
N GLY A 174 7.64 -0.08 4.02
CA GLY A 174 7.45 -1.48 4.40
C GLY A 174 6.58 -1.65 5.66
N VAL A 175 6.83 -0.83 6.70
CA VAL A 175 6.01 -0.80 7.92
C VAL A 175 4.58 -0.37 7.61
N ALA A 176 4.39 0.65 6.78
CA ALA A 176 3.06 1.10 6.38
C ALA A 176 2.25 -0.03 5.72
N PHE A 177 2.86 -0.76 4.77
CA PHE A 177 2.22 -1.93 4.15
C PHE A 177 1.95 -3.05 5.15
N ALA A 178 2.88 -3.34 6.06
CA ALA A 178 2.69 -4.36 7.08
C ALA A 178 1.52 -4.02 8.02
N VAL A 179 1.39 -2.75 8.44
CA VAL A 179 0.27 -2.27 9.25
C VAL A 179 -1.05 -2.44 8.51
N VAL A 180 -1.12 -2.05 7.24
CA VAL A 180 -2.32 -2.22 6.41
C VAL A 180 -2.69 -3.70 6.29
N LEU A 181 -1.70 -4.56 6.05
CA LEU A 181 -1.91 -6.00 5.94
C LEU A 181 -2.44 -6.61 7.24
N ILE A 182 -1.81 -6.28 8.38
CA ILE A 182 -2.24 -6.75 9.71
C ILE A 182 -3.66 -6.27 10.01
N TRP A 183 -3.96 -5.00 9.70
CA TRP A 183 -5.29 -4.43 9.89
C TRP A 183 -6.34 -5.14 9.03
N LEU A 184 -6.05 -5.39 7.75
CA LEU A 184 -6.93 -6.10 6.82
C LEU A 184 -7.21 -7.53 7.29
N ILE A 185 -6.18 -8.27 7.68
CA ILE A 185 -6.32 -9.64 8.23
C ILE A 185 -7.16 -9.61 9.52
N GLY A 186 -6.87 -8.66 10.42
CA GLY A 186 -7.64 -8.48 11.65
C GLY A 186 -9.11 -8.18 11.38
N TYR A 187 -9.41 -7.35 10.38
CA TYR A 187 -10.76 -7.04 9.94
C TYR A 187 -11.47 -8.27 9.37
N LEU A 188 -10.83 -9.00 8.45
CA LEU A 188 -11.36 -10.24 7.86
C LEU A 188 -11.65 -11.31 8.93
N LEU A 189 -10.75 -11.48 9.89
CA LEU A 189 -10.95 -12.41 11.01
C LEU A 189 -12.12 -11.98 11.89
N ARG A 190 -12.31 -10.68 12.12
CA ARG A 190 -13.48 -10.16 12.85
C ARG A 190 -14.78 -10.40 12.10
N LEU A 191 -14.81 -10.24 10.77
CA LEU A 191 -15.99 -10.60 9.97
C LEU A 191 -16.29 -12.10 10.04
N ARG A 192 -15.28 -12.95 9.90
CA ARG A 192 -15.47 -14.40 10.02
C ARG A 192 -15.94 -14.82 11.41
N ARG A 193 -15.47 -14.15 12.47
CA ARG A 193 -15.89 -14.40 13.85
C ARG A 193 -17.25 -13.83 14.19
N ARG A 194 -17.80 -12.91 13.40
CA ARG A 194 -19.13 -12.33 13.63
C ARG A 194 -20.28 -13.30 13.32
N GLY A 195 -20.00 -14.51 12.82
CA GLY A 195 -21.02 -15.49 12.50
C GLY A 195 -21.90 -15.05 11.33
N ALA A 196 -22.55 -15.99 10.67
CA ALA A 196 -23.51 -15.66 9.62
C ALA A 196 -24.74 -14.97 10.26
N VAL A 197 -24.84 -13.65 10.13
CA VAL A 197 -26.04 -12.87 10.53
C VAL A 197 -27.18 -13.05 9.49
N SER A 198 -27.00 -13.95 8.52
CA SER A 198 -27.97 -14.23 7.46
C SER A 198 -27.78 -15.67 6.97
N GLY A 199 -28.88 -16.42 6.96
CA GLY A 199 -28.95 -17.81 6.49
C GLY A 199 -29.38 -18.80 7.58
N ARG A 200 -29.47 -20.10 7.21
CA ARG A 200 -30.00 -21.23 8.00
C ARG A 200 -29.57 -21.30 9.48
N GLU A 201 -28.43 -20.71 9.82
CA GLU A 201 -27.86 -20.70 11.18
C GLU A 201 -28.46 -19.62 12.09
N SER A 202 -29.04 -18.52 11.56
CA SER A 202 -29.78 -17.55 12.39
C SER A 202 -31.21 -17.99 12.69
N ILE A 203 -31.73 -18.92 11.89
CA ILE A 203 -33.10 -19.45 12.02
C ILE A 203 -33.20 -20.37 13.25
N VAL A 204 -32.17 -21.15 13.55
CA VAL A 204 -32.14 -22.04 14.72
C VAL A 204 -31.84 -21.22 15.98
N GLY A 205 -32.76 -21.26 16.95
CA GLY A 205 -32.73 -20.46 18.18
C GLY A 205 -33.52 -19.15 18.09
N ALA A 206 -34.08 -18.81 16.93
CA ALA A 206 -34.93 -17.64 16.79
C ALA A 206 -36.37 -17.89 17.28
N THR A 207 -37.03 -16.81 17.72
CA THR A 207 -38.43 -16.85 18.15
C THR A 207 -39.36 -16.71 16.94
N ALA A 208 -40.31 -17.62 16.81
CA ALA A 208 -41.35 -17.61 15.80
C ALA A 208 -42.74 -17.55 16.47
N VAL A 209 -43.74 -17.00 15.78
CA VAL A 209 -45.12 -16.86 16.30
C VAL A 209 -46.08 -17.71 15.48
N ALA A 210 -46.91 -18.53 16.13
CA ALA A 210 -47.89 -19.37 15.46
C ALA A 210 -48.97 -18.54 14.75
N VAL A 211 -49.21 -18.82 13.46
CA VAL A 211 -50.24 -18.12 12.65
C VAL A 211 -51.63 -18.71 12.87
N GLU A 212 -51.67 -20.00 13.21
CA GLU A 212 -52.88 -20.81 13.35
C GLU A 212 -52.67 -21.85 14.46
N ASP A 213 -53.77 -22.43 14.94
CA ASP A 213 -53.71 -23.58 15.85
C ASP A 213 -53.28 -24.82 15.05
N PHE A 214 -52.29 -25.57 15.53
CA PHE A 214 -51.89 -26.83 14.91
C PHE A 214 -51.41 -27.88 15.92
N ALA A 215 -51.73 -29.15 15.66
CA ALA A 215 -51.36 -30.26 16.54
C ALA A 215 -50.01 -30.90 16.19
N THR A 216 -49.61 -30.86 14.91
CA THR A 216 -48.39 -31.50 14.41
C THR A 216 -47.68 -30.66 13.36
N THR A 217 -48.41 -30.10 12.39
CA THR A 217 -47.85 -29.22 11.36
C THR A 217 -48.75 -28.01 11.12
N GLY A 218 -48.16 -26.83 10.97
CA GLY A 218 -48.86 -25.58 10.70
C GLY A 218 -47.91 -24.52 10.16
N LYS A 219 -48.31 -23.25 10.27
CA LYS A 219 -47.49 -22.10 9.85
C LYS A 219 -47.09 -21.21 11.02
N VAL A 220 -45.87 -20.70 10.96
CA VAL A 220 -45.32 -19.72 11.92
C VAL A 220 -44.77 -18.51 11.18
N TRP A 221 -44.84 -17.33 11.79
CA TRP A 221 -44.13 -16.13 11.36
C TRP A 221 -42.74 -16.11 11.98
N LEU A 222 -41.71 -15.95 11.14
CA LEU A 222 -40.33 -15.74 11.54
C LEU A 222 -39.76 -14.59 10.71
N GLU A 223 -39.25 -13.54 11.35
CA GLU A 223 -38.65 -12.35 10.70
C GLU A 223 -39.51 -11.71 9.58
N GLY A 224 -40.84 -11.81 9.68
CA GLY A 224 -41.74 -11.25 8.67
C GLY A 224 -41.92 -12.12 7.42
N GLU A 225 -41.61 -13.42 7.50
CA GLU A 225 -41.96 -14.47 6.52
C GLU A 225 -42.75 -15.62 7.16
N ALA A 226 -43.67 -16.24 6.39
CA ALA A 226 -44.48 -17.37 6.84
C ALA A 226 -43.83 -18.70 6.47
N TRP A 227 -43.44 -19.48 7.48
CA TRP A 227 -42.73 -20.75 7.36
C TRP A 227 -43.61 -21.94 7.72
N HIS A 228 -43.37 -23.09 7.09
CA HIS A 228 -43.96 -24.34 7.55
C HIS A 228 -43.25 -24.78 8.83
N ALA A 229 -44.01 -25.14 9.85
CA ALA A 229 -43.50 -25.60 11.13
C ALA A 229 -44.07 -26.95 11.51
N ARG A 230 -43.29 -27.70 12.28
CA ARG A 230 -43.66 -28.96 12.92
C ARG A 230 -43.42 -28.85 14.42
N SER A 231 -44.40 -29.28 15.21
CA SER A 231 -44.24 -29.38 16.66
C SER A 231 -44.66 -30.76 17.16
N ALA A 232 -44.04 -31.20 18.26
CA ALA A 232 -44.40 -32.42 18.95
C ALA A 232 -45.59 -32.22 19.91
N GLN A 233 -45.95 -30.97 20.21
CA GLN A 233 -47.05 -30.60 21.10
C GLN A 233 -48.08 -29.74 20.36
N PRO A 234 -49.36 -29.74 20.77
CA PRO A 234 -50.35 -28.81 20.22
C PRO A 234 -49.96 -27.35 20.51
N VAL A 235 -49.93 -26.54 19.45
CA VAL A 235 -49.60 -25.12 19.47
C VAL A 235 -50.88 -24.32 19.22
N SER A 236 -51.07 -23.25 19.99
CA SER A 236 -52.16 -22.31 19.80
C SER A 236 -51.75 -21.14 18.92
N LYS A 237 -52.71 -20.55 18.22
CA LYS A 237 -52.51 -19.32 17.45
C LYS A 237 -51.94 -18.21 18.34
N ASP A 238 -51.02 -17.43 17.79
CA ASP A 238 -50.30 -16.33 18.42
C ASP A 238 -49.33 -16.75 19.56
N GLU A 239 -49.06 -18.05 19.70
CA GLU A 239 -48.09 -18.58 20.66
C GLU A 239 -46.64 -18.37 20.19
N GLU A 240 -45.76 -17.96 21.12
CA GLU A 240 -44.32 -17.82 20.88
C GLU A 240 -43.60 -19.17 21.00
N LEU A 241 -42.81 -19.48 19.99
CA LEU A 241 -42.10 -20.75 19.83
C LEU A 241 -40.61 -20.47 19.55
N ILE A 242 -39.74 -21.39 19.95
CA ILE A 242 -38.32 -21.36 19.60
C ILE A 242 -38.06 -22.39 18.52
N VAL A 243 -37.39 -21.98 17.46
CA VAL A 243 -36.97 -22.88 16.38
C VAL A 243 -35.79 -23.72 16.87
N THR A 244 -35.96 -25.04 16.93
CA THR A 244 -34.90 -25.97 17.39
C THR A 244 -34.09 -26.55 16.24
N ARG A 245 -34.69 -26.64 15.05
CA ARG A 245 -34.04 -27.18 13.84
C ARG A 245 -34.72 -26.67 12.58
N LEU A 246 -33.94 -26.56 11.50
CA LEU A 246 -34.44 -26.37 10.14
C LEU A 246 -34.18 -27.65 9.33
N ASP A 247 -35.24 -28.30 8.85
CA ASP A 247 -35.18 -29.45 7.93
C ASP A 247 -35.75 -29.06 6.55
N GLY A 248 -34.86 -28.81 5.59
CA GLY A 248 -35.21 -28.34 4.25
C GLY A 248 -35.85 -26.94 4.27
N LEU A 249 -37.18 -26.91 4.22
CA LEU A 249 -38.06 -25.72 4.28
C LEU A 249 -39.09 -25.81 5.43
N THR A 250 -38.92 -26.76 6.35
CA THR A 250 -39.79 -26.94 7.53
C THR A 250 -38.99 -26.67 8.80
N LEU A 251 -39.55 -25.87 9.71
CA LEU A 251 -38.99 -25.56 11.02
C LEU A 251 -39.51 -26.55 12.06
N ASP A 252 -38.63 -27.19 12.82
CA ASP A 252 -39.04 -27.86 14.05
C ASP A 252 -39.08 -26.81 15.17
N VAL A 253 -40.21 -26.72 15.86
CA VAL A 253 -40.48 -25.66 16.85
C VAL A 253 -40.97 -26.26 18.17
N GLU A 254 -40.48 -25.69 19.26
CA GLU A 254 -40.88 -26.04 20.63
C GLU A 254 -41.39 -24.79 21.35
N ARG A 255 -42.21 -24.98 22.39
CA ARG A 255 -42.68 -23.88 23.23
C ARG A 255 -41.50 -23.15 23.84
N ALA A 256 -41.51 -21.82 23.75
CA ALA A 256 -40.53 -21.02 24.47
C ALA A 256 -40.68 -21.32 25.97
N GLU A 257 -39.64 -21.85 26.61
CA GLU A 257 -39.63 -21.91 28.07
C GLU A 257 -39.74 -20.46 28.59
N PRO A 258 -40.59 -20.18 29.60
CA PRO A 258 -40.70 -18.85 30.15
C PRO A 258 -39.33 -18.43 30.66
N SER A 259 -38.76 -17.41 30.03
CA SER A 259 -37.48 -16.85 30.42
C SER A 259 -37.61 -16.30 31.84
N ASP A 260 -37.01 -17.01 32.79
CA ASP A 260 -36.87 -16.57 34.17
C ASP A 260 -35.95 -15.32 34.15
N THR A 261 -36.59 -14.16 34.09
CA THR A 261 -35.90 -12.87 34.05
C THR A 261 -35.35 -12.59 35.44
N THR A 262 -34.23 -13.23 35.79
CA THR A 262 -33.43 -12.85 36.95
C THR A 262 -32.84 -11.47 36.68
N THR A 263 -33.54 -10.48 37.22
CA THR A 263 -33.04 -9.13 37.46
C THR A 263 -31.75 -9.25 38.27
N ARG A 264 -30.63 -8.78 37.72
CA ARG A 264 -29.43 -8.47 38.50
C ARG A 264 -29.17 -6.98 38.37
N ASP A 265 -29.50 -6.29 39.46
CA ASP A 265 -29.03 -4.96 39.84
C ASP A 265 -27.50 -4.85 39.79
#